data_AF-C1D8R0-F1
#
_entry.id   AF-C1D8R0-F1
#
_cell.length_a   1.000
_cell.length_b   1.000
_cell.length_c   1.000
_cell.angle_alpha   90.00
_cell.angle_beta   90.00
_cell.angle_gamma   90.00
#
_symmetry.space_group_name_H-M   'P 1'
#
loop_
_entity.id
_entity.type
_entity.pdbx_description
1 polymer ?
#
loop_
_entity_poly.entity_id
_entity_poly.type
_entity_poly.pdbx_seq_one_letter_code
_entity_poly.pdbx_strand_id
1 'polypeptide(L)' 'MSWLDAFLNSAMLLGGMGPVKTDGLTDAGKLFAGLYALYAGLVFIAVMGIVLTPVVHRVLHRFHWETRSGSK' A
#
# COMPACT_ATOMS: atom_id res chain seq x y z
N MET A 1 4.27 -19.44 16.98
CA MET A 1 4.86 -18.38 16.13
C MET A 1 5.34 -17.28 17.04
N SER A 2 6.55 -16.77 16.84
CA SER A 2 7.04 -15.62 17.63
C SER A 2 6.27 -14.36 17.22
N TRP A 3 6.21 -13.35 18.10
CA TRP A 3 5.57 -12.07 17.76
C TRP A 3 6.24 -11.42 16.54
N LEU A 4 7.55 -11.64 16.37
CA LEU A 4 8.35 -11.11 15.26
C LEU A 4 7.95 -11.73 13.92
N ASP A 5 7.61 -13.03 13.91
CA ASP A 5 7.10 -13.70 12.71
C ASP A 5 5.72 -13.15 12.33
N ALA A 6 4.86 -12.89 13.33
CA ALA A 6 3.54 -12.32 13.12
C ALA A 6 3.63 -10.87 12.63
N PHE A 7 4.55 -10.07 13.17
CA PHE A 7 4.84 -8.71 12.73
C PHE A 7 5.30 -8.69 11.27
N LEU A 8 6.32 -9.49 10.93
CA LEU A 8 6.85 -9.55 9.57
C LEU A 8 5.79 -9.99 8.55
N ASN A 9 5.04 -11.05 8.85
CA ASN A 9 3.97 -11.51 7.95
C ASN A 9 2.84 -10.48 7.79
N SER A 10 2.45 -9.80 8.87
CA SER A 10 1.47 -8.71 8.81
C SER A 10 1.97 -7.54 7.95
N ALA A 11 3.23 -7.15 8.11
CA ALA A 11 3.86 -6.10 7.31
C ALA A 11 3.92 -6.46 5.81
N MET A 12 4.25 -7.71 5.48
CA MET A 12 4.25 -8.19 4.09
C MET A 12 2.85 -8.14 3.49
N LEU A 13 1.83 -8.63 4.21
CA LEU A 13 0.43 -8.60 3.74
C LEU A 13 -0.07 -7.16 3.51
N LEU A 14 0.26 -6.24 4.41
CA LEU A 14 -0.06 -4.82 4.25
C LEU A 14 0.64 -4.21 3.02
N GLY A 15 1.86 -4.65 2.73
CA GLY A 15 2.60 -4.29 1.52
C GLY A 15 2.08 -4.96 0.24
N GLY A 16 1.04 -5.80 0.32
CA GLY A 16 0.51 -6.58 -0.81
C GLY A 16 1.40 -7.78 -1.21
N MET A 17 2.41 -8.09 -0.40
CA MET A 17 3.31 -9.23 -0.59
C MET A 17 2.79 -10.42 0.22
N GLY A 18 2.94 -11.63 -0.32
CA GLY A 18 2.48 -12.85 0.35
C GLY A 18 3.23 -13.14 1.66
N PRO A 19 2.75 -14.13 2.44
CA PRO A 19 3.43 -14.55 3.67
C PRO A 19 4.85 -15.05 3.38
N VAL A 20 5.77 -14.72 4.27
CA VAL A 20 7.20 -15.04 4.16
C VAL A 20 7.56 -16.14 5.13
N LYS A 21 8.35 -17.10 4.63
CA LYS A 21 9.00 -18.10 5.48
C LYS A 21 10.03 -17.42 6.36
N THR A 22 9.85 -17.53 7.68
CA THR A 22 10.74 -16.89 8.67
C THR A 22 11.82 -17.83 9.19
N ASP A 23 11.87 -19.07 8.68
CA ASP A 23 12.86 -20.08 9.02
C ASP A 23 14.25 -19.65 8.52
N GLY A 24 15.22 -19.60 9.44
CA GLY A 24 16.61 -19.21 9.13
C GLY A 24 16.91 -17.71 9.18
N LEU A 25 15.90 -16.85 9.41
CA LEU A 25 16.14 -15.42 9.68
C LEU A 25 16.50 -15.20 11.15
N THR A 26 17.50 -14.36 11.39
CA THR A 26 17.79 -13.82 12.72
C THR A 26 16.69 -12.86 13.16
N ASP A 27 16.50 -12.68 14.46
CA ASP A 27 15.47 -11.79 14.99
C ASP A 27 15.64 -10.35 14.48
N ALA A 28 16.88 -9.84 14.46
CA ALA A 28 17.18 -8.52 13.89
C ALA A 28 16.81 -8.44 12.40
N GLY A 29 17.06 -9.51 11.63
CA GLY A 29 16.68 -9.59 10.22
C GLY A 29 15.17 -9.54 10.00
N LYS A 30 14.38 -10.22 10.83
CA LYS A 30 12.91 -10.17 10.77
C LYS A 30 12.36 -8.78 11.07
N LEU A 31 12.94 -8.10 12.07
CA LEU A 31 12.54 -6.73 12.43
C LEU A 31 12.86 -5.74 11.30
N PHE A 32 14.08 -5.82 10.74
CA PHE A 32 14.48 -4.99 9.61
C PHE A 32 13.57 -5.22 8.39
N ALA A 33 13.34 -6.48 8.03
CA ALA A 33 12.50 -6.84 6.90
C ALA A 33 11.07 -6.32 7.06
N GLY A 34 10.49 -6.41 8.27
CA GLY A 34 9.15 -5.91 8.54
C GLY A 34 9.05 -4.39 8.42
N LEU A 35 10.00 -3.65 9.01
CA LEU A 35 10.05 -2.18 8.89
C LEU A 35 10.28 -1.74 7.44
N TYR A 36 11.17 -2.42 6.72
CA TYR A 36 11.43 -2.15 5.31
C TYR A 36 10.18 -2.41 4.45
N ALA A 37 9.45 -3.51 4.69
CA ALA A 37 8.21 -3.81 3.98
C ALA A 37 7.15 -2.72 4.19
N LEU A 38 6.98 -2.23 5.43
CA LEU A 38 6.07 -1.11 5.72
C LEU A 38 6.50 0.18 5.01
N TYR A 39 7.79 0.51 5.05
CA TYR A 39 8.31 1.69 4.37
C TYR A 39 8.10 1.62 2.86
N ALA A 40 8.48 0.51 2.24
CA ALA A 40 8.32 0.30 0.80
C ALA A 40 6.84 0.35 0.39
N GLY A 41 5.96 -0.31 1.15
CA GLY A 41 4.52 -0.28 0.91
C GLY A 41 3.92 1.12 1.02
N LEU A 42 4.27 1.87 2.07
CA LEU A 42 3.76 3.24 2.27
C LEU A 42 4.25 4.20 1.20
N VAL A 43 5.55 4.16 0.87
CA VAL A 43 6.13 4.99 -0.20
C VAL A 43 5.48 4.65 -1.54
N PHE A 44 5.26 3.37 -1.82
CA PHE A 44 4.58 2.95 -3.04
C PHE A 44 3.17 3.51 -3.13
N ILE A 45 2.36 3.39 -2.07
CA ILE A 45 1.00 3.95 -2.02
C ILE A 45 1.02 5.47 -2.18
N ALA A 46 1.94 6.16 -1.50
CA ALA A 46 2.06 7.62 -1.59
C ALA A 46 2.41 8.08 -3.02
N VAL A 47 3.40 7.44 -3.65
CA VAL A 47 3.80 7.74 -5.03
C VAL A 47 2.66 7.44 -6.01
N MET A 48 2.00 6.29 -5.88
CA MET A 48 0.83 5.96 -6.69
C MET A 48 -0.30 6.96 -6.50
N GLY A 49 -0.55 7.42 -5.27
CA GLY A 49 -1.50 8.48 -4.98
C GLY A 49 -1.18 9.76 -5.76
N ILE A 50 0.08 10.22 -5.73
CA ILE A 50 0.51 11.43 -6.46
C ILE A 50 0.34 11.26 -7.97
N VAL A 51 0.74 10.12 -8.53
CA VAL A 51 0.64 9.83 -9.96
C VAL A 51 -0.81 9.70 -10.43
N LEU A 52 -1.67 9.06 -9.64
CA LEU A 52 -3.08 8.82 -9.98
C LEU A 52 -3.99 10.02 -9.69
N THR A 53 -3.60 10.92 -8.77
CA THR A 53 -4.36 12.13 -8.41
C THR A 53 -4.86 12.91 -9.64
N PRO A 54 -4.03 13.29 -10.64
CA PRO A 54 -4.53 14.03 -11.81
C PRO A 54 -5.55 13.25 -12.65
N VAL A 55 -5.44 11.92 -12.72
CA VAL A 55 -6.39 11.07 -13.44
C VAL A 55 -7.73 11.04 -12.72
N VAL A 56 -7.72 10.75 -11.42
CA VAL A 56 -8.92 10.75 -10.58
C VAL A 56 -9.57 12.12 -10.58
N HIS A 57 -8.79 13.19 -10.47
CA HIS A 57 -9.27 14.57 -10.52
C HIS A 57 -9.94 14.89 -11.87
N ARG A 58 -9.36 14.46 -13.00
CA ARG A 58 -9.98 14.63 -14.33
C ARG A 58 -11.30 13.87 -14.46
N VAL A 59 -11.36 12.62 -13.99
CA VAL A 59 -12.59 11.83 -13.99
C VAL A 59 -13.66 12.50 -13.13
N LEU A 60 -13.29 12.97 -11.94
CA LEU A 60 -14.19 13.67 -11.02
C LEU A 60 -14.74 14.96 -11.65
N HIS A 61 -13.89 15.75 -12.32
CA HIS A 61 -14.32 16.94 -13.05
C HIS A 61 -15.26 16.61 -14.22
N ARG A 62 -15.02 15.53 -14.97
CA ARG A 62 -15.91 15.09 -16.05
C ARG A 62 -17.27 14.65 -15.52
N PHE A 63 -17.29 13.86 -14.45
CA PHE A 63 -18.52 13.37 -13.82
C PHE A 63 -19.37 14.51 -13.24
N HIS A 64 -18.76 15.48 -12.54
CA HIS A 64 -19.50 16.65 -12.04
C HIS A 64 -20.05 17.56 -13.15
N TRP A 65 -19.41 17.57 -14.33
CA TRP A 65 -19.92 18.31 -15.49
C TRP A 65 -21.15 17.64 -16.11
N GLU A 66 -21.19 16.31 -16.13
CA GLU A 66 -22.35 15.53 -16.59
C GLU A 66 -23.62 15.87 -15.79
N THR A 67 -23.50 16.09 -14.47
CA THR A 67 -24.63 16.42 -13.58
C THR A 67 -25.22 17.82 -13.84
N ARG A 68 -24.48 18.76 -14.47
CA ARG A 68 -24.97 20.12 -14.76
C ARG A 68 -25.53 20.28 -16.19
N SER A 69 -25.39 19.26 -17.04
CA SER A 69 -25.97 19.24 -18.40
C SER A 69 -27.35 18.58 -18.46
N GLY A 70 -27.93 18.17 -17.32
CA GLY A 70 -29.33 17.77 -17.21
C GLY A 70 -30.26 18.99 -17.09
N SER A 71 -30.29 19.84 -18.10
CA SER A 71 -31.37 20.81 -18.29
C SER A 71 -32.04 20.55 -19.64
N LYS A 72 -32.98 19.60 -19.62
CA LYS A 72 -34.29 19.61 -20.29
C LYS A 72 -34.93 18.23 -20.25
#